data_AF-A0A0R3LN64-F1
#
_entry.id   AF-A0A0R3LN64-F1
#
_cell.length_a   1.000
_cell.length_b   1.000
_cell.length_c   1.000
_cell.angle_alpha   90.00
_cell.angle_beta   90.00
_cell.angle_gamma   90.00
#
_symmetry.space_group_name_H-M   'P 1'
#
loop_
_entity.id
_entity.type
_entity.pdbx_description
1 polymer ?
#
loop_
_entity_poly.entity_id
_entity_poly.type
_entity_poly.pdbx_seq_one_letter_code
_entity_poly.pdbx_strand_id
1 'polypeptide(L)' 'MMIDIAKKKALRNFRKQQAKRGMERSEAANEAPKKGIFAALCRSPLVGIDLNLARSRNTGRKIDL' A
#
# COMPACT_ATOMS: atom_id res chain seq x y z
N MET A 1 -20.88 41.63 20.84
CA MET A 1 -20.26 41.09 19.61
C MET A 1 -19.07 40.21 20.02
N MET A 2 -19.29 38.91 20.25
CA MET A 2 -18.32 37.99 20.90
C MET A 2 -18.28 36.61 20.20
N ILE A 3 -18.66 36.54 18.91
CA ILE A 3 -18.77 35.27 18.18
C ILE A 3 -17.57 35.03 17.24
N ASP A 4 -16.79 36.08 16.93
CA ASP A 4 -15.76 35.99 15.89
C ASP A 4 -14.37 35.54 16.39
N ILE A 5 -14.06 35.77 17.67
CA ILE A 5 -12.75 35.42 18.25
C ILE A 5 -12.60 33.90 18.38
N ALA A 6 -13.65 33.22 18.85
CA ALA A 6 -13.67 31.76 19.00
C ALA A 6 -13.52 31.06 17.65
N LYS A 7 -14.26 31.52 16.63
CA LYS A 7 -14.16 31.01 15.24
C LYS A 7 -12.77 31.23 14.64
N LYS A 8 -12.18 32.41 14.84
CA LYS A 8 -10.81 32.72 14.38
C LYS A 8 -9.74 31.86 15.06
N LYS A 9 -9.94 31.49 16.32
CA LYS A 9 -9.05 30.56 17.04
C LYS A 9 -9.21 29.13 16.54
N ALA A 10 -10.44 28.67 16.32
CA ALA A 10 -10.74 27.35 15.76
C ALA A 10 -10.12 27.16 14.37
N LEU A 11 -10.28 28.14 13.47
CA LEU A 11 -9.71 28.08 12.12
C LEU A 11 -8.18 28.00 12.13
N ARG A 12 -7.53 28.74 13.03
CA ARG A 12 -6.06 28.68 13.19
C ARG A 12 -5.60 27.32 13.70
N ASN A 13 -6.30 26.74 14.66
CA ASN A 13 -5.97 25.42 15.19
C ASN A 13 -6.19 24.32 14.13
N PHE A 14 -7.27 24.40 13.36
CA PHE A 14 -7.55 23.48 12.25
C PHE A 14 -6.44 23.51 11.19
N ARG A 15 -6.01 24.70 10.76
CA ARG A 15 -4.90 24.85 9.79
C ARG A 15 -3.58 24.28 10.30
N LYS A 16 -3.25 24.51 11.58
CA LYS A 16 -2.07 23.91 12.23
C LYS A 16 -2.17 22.38 12.28
N GLN A 17 -3.35 21.84 12.56
CA GLN A 17 -3.58 20.41 12.58
C GLN A 17 -3.48 19.77 11.20
N GLN A 18 -3.95 20.44 10.14
CA GLN A 18 -3.80 19.96 8.76
C GLN A 18 -2.34 19.93 8.32
N ALA A 19 -1.55 20.95 8.66
CA ALA A 19 -0.11 20.96 8.39
C ALA A 19 0.62 19.82 9.12
N LYS A 20 0.31 19.63 10.41
CA LYS A 20 0.88 18.53 11.22
C LYS A 20 0.54 17.15 10.63
N ARG A 21 -0.73 16.92 10.28
CA ARG A 21 -1.19 15.66 9.67
C ARG A 21 -0.61 15.43 8.28
N GLY A 22 -0.43 16.48 7.48
CA GLY A 22 0.24 16.39 6.18
C GLY A 22 1.69 15.96 6.32
N MET A 23 2.39 16.52 7.31
CA MET A 23 3.78 16.18 7.64
C MET A 23 3.90 14.73 8.15
N GLU A 24 3.03 14.31 9.07
CA GLU A 24 2.95 12.93 9.55
C GLU A 24 2.66 11.93 8.42
N ARG A 25 1.78 12.28 7.47
CA ARG A 25 1.52 11.44 6.28
C ARG A 25 2.71 11.36 5.34
N SER A 26 3.46 12.45 5.16
CA SER A 26 4.68 12.43 4.34
C SER A 26 5.81 11.64 4.98
N GLU A 27 5.93 11.68 6.32
CA GLU A 27 6.91 10.89 7.06
C GLU A 27 6.53 9.41 7.06
N ALA A 28 5.25 9.07 7.27
CA ALA A 28 4.74 7.71 7.18
C ALA A 28 4.78 7.12 5.75
N ALA A 29 4.76 7.96 4.71
CA ALA A 29 4.97 7.53 3.33
C ALA A 29 6.46 7.29 3.00
N ASN A 30 7.38 7.92 3.75
CA ASN A 30 8.82 7.74 3.60
C ASN A 30 9.37 6.51 4.35
N GLU A 31 8.64 6.00 5.35
CA GLU A 31 8.94 4.69 5.94
C GLU A 31 8.34 3.59 5.07
N ALA A 32 8.99 3.33 3.93
CA ALA A 32 8.63 2.23 3.06
C ALA A 32 8.50 0.94 3.90
N PRO A 33 7.36 0.23 3.84
CA PRO A 33 7.15 -0.95 4.67
C PRO A 33 8.31 -1.91 4.41
N LYS A 34 9.01 -2.28 5.50
CA LYS A 34 10.17 -3.18 5.50
C LYS A 34 9.91 -4.29 4.50
N LYS A 35 10.71 -4.30 3.42
CA LYS A 35 10.60 -5.16 2.24
C LYS A 35 10.26 -6.61 2.64
N GLY A 36 8.97 -6.92 2.72
CA GLY A 36 8.46 -8.23 3.13
C GLY A 36 8.45 -9.23 1.98
N ILE A 37 7.81 -10.38 2.19
CA ILE A 37 7.65 -11.43 1.17
C ILE A 37 7.06 -10.86 -0.13
N PHE A 38 6.13 -9.92 -0.03
CA PHE A 38 5.57 -9.21 -1.19
C PHE A 38 6.65 -8.50 -2.04
N ALA A 39 7.58 -7.79 -1.40
CA ALA A 39 8.67 -7.13 -2.11
C ALA A 39 9.68 -8.12 -2.73
N ALA A 40 9.80 -9.34 -2.19
CA ALA A 40 10.60 -10.39 -2.80
C ALA A 40 9.88 -11.01 -4.00
N LEU A 41 8.58 -11.30 -3.88
CA LEU A 41 7.75 -11.80 -4.98
C LEU A 41 7.68 -10.80 -6.15
N CYS A 42 7.55 -9.50 -5.86
CA CYS A 42 7.54 -8.44 -6.87
C CYS A 42 8.90 -8.18 -7.55
N ARG A 43 10.00 -8.79 -7.08
CA ARG A 43 11.31 -8.75 -7.77
C ARG A 43 11.51 -9.90 -8.75
N SER A 44 10.58 -10.87 -8.79
CA SER A 44 10.67 -11.95 -9.75
C SER A 44 10.55 -11.39 -11.18
N PRO A 45 11.44 -11.76 -12.11
CA PRO A 45 11.34 -11.35 -13.50
C PRO A 45 10.10 -11.90 -14.20
N LEU A 46 9.40 -12.86 -13.60
CA LEU A 46 8.16 -13.45 -14.15
C LEU A 46 6.91 -12.60 -13.87
N VAL A 47 7.00 -11.57 -13.03
CA VAL A 47 5.87 -10.69 -12.73
C VAL A 47 5.52 -9.84 -13.96
N GLY A 48 4.28 -9.92 -14.41
CA GLY A 48 3.78 -9.12 -15.55
C GLY A 48 4.10 -9.69 -16.93
N ILE A 49 4.79 -10.84 -17.01
CA ILE A 49 4.95 -11.58 -18.26
C ILE A 49 3.66 -12.37 -18.53
N ASP A 50 3.31 -12.53 -19.80
CA ASP A 50 2.21 -13.42 -20.21
C ASP A 50 2.65 -14.88 -20.07
N LEU A 51 2.31 -15.52 -18.94
CA LEU A 51 2.58 -16.93 -18.69
C LEU A 51 1.37 -17.77 -19.09
N ASN A 52 1.59 -18.84 -19.85
CA ASN A 52 0.58 -19.87 -20.05
C ASN A 52 0.47 -20.74 -18.78
N LEU A 53 -0.53 -20.43 -17.95
CA LEU A 53 -0.80 -21.15 -16.69
C LEU A 53 -1.58 -22.46 -16.91
N ALA A 54 -1.88 -22.84 -18.15
CA ALA A 54 -2.58 -24.08 -18.44
C ALA A 54 -1.73 -25.28 -18.03
N ARG A 55 -2.17 -25.99 -16.97
CA ARG A 55 -1.55 -27.23 -16.55
C ARG A 55 -1.91 -28.34 -17.54
N SER A 56 -0.91 -29.00 -18.14
CA SER A 56 -1.15 -30.17 -18.98
C SER A 56 -1.75 -31.32 -18.16
N ARG A 57 -2.86 -31.88 -18.66
CA ARG A 57 -3.49 -33.08 -18.12
C ARG A 57 -3.09 -34.26 -19.00
N ASN A 58 -1.96 -34.88 -18.66
CA ASN A 58 -1.53 -36.11 -19.32
C ASN A 58 -2.27 -37.29 -18.68
N THR A 59 -2.68 -38.26 -19.51
CA THR A 59 -3.00 -39.60 -19.02
C THR A 59 -1.78 -40.07 -18.24
N GLY A 60 -1.93 -40.31 -16.94
CA GLY A 60 -0.83 -40.67 -16.04
C GLY A 60 -0.05 -41.90 -16.52
N ARG A 61 1.01 -42.28 -15.79
CA ARG A 61 1.74 -43.50 -16.14
C ARG A 61 0.82 -44.70 -15.97
N LYS A 62 0.88 -45.66 -16.92
CA LYS A 62 0.22 -46.95 -16.77
C LYS A 62 0.90 -47.68 -15.60
N ILE A 63 0.19 -47.81 -14.49
CA ILE A 63 0.64 -48.55 -13.31
C ILE A 63 -0.11 -49.88 -13.36
N ASP A 64 0.65 -50.98 -13.34
CA ASP A 64 0.10 -52.31 -13.05
C ASP A 64 0.12 -52.46 -11.53
N LEU A 65 -1.04 -52.70 -10.92
CA LEU A 65 -1.22 -52.80 -9.47
C LEU A 65 -1.31 -54.26 -9.02
#